data_AF-A0A1X9XXB7-F1
#
_entry.id   AF-A0A1X9XXB7-F1
#
_cell.length_a   1.000
_cell.length_b   1.000
_cell.length_c   1.000
_cell.angle_alpha   90.00
_cell.angle_beta   90.00
_cell.angle_gamma   90.00
#
_symmetry.space_group_name_H-M   'P 1'
#
loop_
_entity.id
_entity.type
_entity.pdbx_description
1 polymer ?
#
loop_
_entity_poly.entity_id
_entity_poly.type
_entity_poly.pdbx_seq_one_letter_code
_entity_poly.pdbx_strand_id
1 'polypeptide(L)'
;TLFIDSQALASAPMRSDEIAGIIAQRFIEVMNIPQCSIALVDEAKDEIVTIANYGRSRSGSGLFQYTESIGRVSRLNSFPATT
;
A
#
# COMPACT_ATOMS: atom_id res chain seq x y z
N THR A 1 12.23 13.77 3.99
CA THR A 1 13.29 12.89 4.51
C THR A 1 12.75 12.16 5.72
N LEU A 2 13.08 10.87 5.88
CA LEU A 2 12.54 9.86 6.83
C LEU A 2 11.99 10.35 8.18
N PHE A 3 12.57 11.40 8.75
CA PHE A 3 12.07 12.07 9.95
C PHE A 3 10.61 12.54 9.84
N ILE A 4 10.20 13.16 8.72
CA ILE A 4 8.82 13.63 8.51
C ILE A 4 7.85 12.44 8.45
N ASP A 5 8.28 11.35 7.81
CA ASP A 5 7.46 10.14 7.69
C ASP A 5 7.32 9.45 9.04
N SER A 6 8.39 9.41 9.85
CA SER A 6 8.34 8.87 11.20
C SER A 6 7.41 9.66 12.13
N GLN A 7 7.33 10.99 11.96
CA GLN A 7 6.41 11.84 12.74
C GLN A 7 4.95 11.63 12.31
N ALA A 8 4.70 11.53 11.00
CA ALA A 8 3.38 11.21 10.48
C ALA A 8 2.88 9.85 10.99
N LEU A 9 3.77 8.86 11.08
CA LEU A 9 3.47 7.54 11.64
C LEU A 9 3.30 7.53 13.17
N ALA A 10 3.89 8.49 13.89
CA ALA A 10 3.86 8.57 15.34
C ALA A 10 2.68 9.38 15.91
N SER A 11 1.91 10.09 15.07
CA SER A 11 0.78 10.90 15.51
C SER A 11 -0.52 10.09 15.57
N ALA A 12 -1.13 9.99 16.77
CA ALA A 12 -2.43 9.36 17.07
C ALA A 12 -2.50 7.83 16.80
N PRO A 13 -3.48 7.09 17.35
CA PRO A 13 -3.68 5.68 17.01
C PRO A 13 -4.14 5.58 15.55
N MET A 14 -3.19 5.58 14.63
CA MET A 14 -3.44 5.36 13.21
C MET A 14 -3.80 3.91 12.99
N ARG A 15 -4.79 3.70 12.13
CA ARG A 15 -5.13 2.35 11.68
C ARG A 15 -4.05 1.86 10.72
N SER A 16 -3.86 0.54 10.66
CA SER A 16 -2.82 -0.10 9.85
C SER A 16 -2.95 0.19 8.34
N ASP A 17 -4.16 0.42 7.84
CA ASP A 17 -4.45 0.84 6.46
C ASP A 17 -3.96 2.26 6.17
N GLU A 18 -4.08 3.20 7.12
CA GLU A 18 -3.58 4.57 6.99
C GLU A 18 -2.04 4.61 6.93
N ILE A 19 -1.38 3.82 7.81
CA ILE A 19 0.08 3.65 7.81
C ILE A 19 0.54 3.06 6.49
N ALA A 20 -0.13 2.00 6.02
CA ALA A 20 0.20 1.38 4.74
C ALA A 20 0.01 2.34 3.57
N GLY A 21 -0.98 3.23 3.63
CA GLY A 21 -1.15 4.26 2.61
C GLY A 21 0.01 5.26 2.53
N ILE A 22 0.49 5.75 3.68
CA ILE A 22 1.67 6.64 3.74
C ILE A 22 2.90 5.94 3.15
N ILE A 23 3.14 4.68 3.54
CA ILE A 23 4.28 3.91 3.05
C ILE A 23 4.18 3.72 1.53
N ALA A 24 3.03 3.26 1.02
CA ALA A 24 2.82 3.02 -0.41
C ALA A 24 3.05 4.30 -1.23
N GLN A 25 2.51 5.44 -0.78
CA GLN A 25 2.75 6.73 -1.40
C GLN A 25 4.24 7.08 -1.46
N ARG A 26 4.97 6.95 -0.34
CA ARG A 26 6.40 7.25 -0.30
C ARG A 26 7.23 6.36 -1.20
N PHE A 27 6.90 5.08 -1.32
CA PHE A 27 7.55 4.19 -2.27
C PHE A 27 7.36 4.67 -3.71
N ILE A 28 6.15 5.07 -4.09
CA ILE A 28 5.85 5.59 -5.43
C ILE A 28 6.63 6.88 -5.71
N GLU A 29 6.76 7.76 -4.72
CA GLU A 29 7.54 9.00 -4.83
C GLU A 29 9.05 8.72 -4.97
N VAL A 30 9.63 7.98 -4.02
CA VAL A 30 11.08 7.77 -3.90
C VAL A 30 11.62 6.86 -5.00
N MET A 31 10.91 5.78 -5.30
CA MET A 31 11.34 4.80 -6.31
C MET A 31 10.94 5.19 -7.73
N ASN A 32 10.16 6.26 -7.89
CA ASN A 32 9.62 6.72 -9.17
C ASN A 32 8.88 5.64 -9.98
N ILE A 33 8.11 4.78 -9.28
CA ILE A 33 7.30 3.71 -9.87
C ILE A 33 5.86 4.20 -10.14
N PRO A 34 5.09 3.55 -11.03
CA PRO A 34 3.73 4.00 -11.35
C PRO A 34 2.69 3.64 -10.27
N GLN A 35 2.93 2.57 -9.51
CA GLN A 35 2.00 2.03 -8.52
C GLN A 35 2.74 1.26 -7.41
N CYS A 36 2.15 1.19 -6.23
CA CYS A 36 2.63 0.39 -5.10
C CYS A 36 1.44 -0.16 -4.31
N SER A 37 1.50 -1.45 -3.99
CA SER A 37 0.53 -2.13 -3.14
C SER A 37 1.22 -2.74 -1.92
N ILE A 38 0.57 -2.65 -0.76
CA ILE A 38 1.00 -3.31 0.47
C ILE A 38 -0.07 -4.34 0.84
N ALA A 39 0.38 -5.56 1.08
CA ALA A 39 -0.46 -6.64 1.54
C ALA A 39 0.10 -7.26 2.82
N LEU A 40 -0.80 -7.74 3.67
CA LEU A 40 -0.47 -8.50 4.87
C LEU A 40 -0.82 -9.97 4.65
N VAL A 41 0.01 -10.84 5.20
CA VAL A 41 -0.23 -12.28 5.23
C VAL A 41 -1.00 -12.62 6.51
N ASP A 42 -2.13 -13.32 6.37
CA ASP A 42 -2.87 -13.97 7.45
C ASP A 42 -2.62 -15.48 7.35
N GLU A 43 -1.59 -15.95 8.05
CA GLU A 43 -1.19 -17.37 8.05
C GLU A 43 -2.26 -18.29 8.64
N ALA A 44 -3.07 -17.79 9.58
CA ALA A 44 -4.13 -18.57 10.20
C ALA A 44 -5.26 -18.90 9.21
N LYS A 45 -5.47 -18.02 8.22
CA LYS A 45 -6.47 -18.20 7.16
C LYS A 45 -5.90 -18.64 5.82
N ASP A 46 -4.58 -18.76 5.71
CA ASP A 46 -3.87 -18.99 4.43
C ASP A 46 -4.17 -17.89 3.38
N GLU A 47 -4.28 -16.64 3.85
CA GLU A 47 -4.74 -15.50 3.07
C GLU A 47 -3.69 -14.38 2.96
N ILE A 48 -3.76 -13.62 1.88
CA ILE A 48 -3.04 -12.37 1.66
C ILE A 48 -4.08 -11.29 1.45
N VAL A 49 -4.04 -10.24 2.27
CA VAL A 49 -5.01 -9.14 2.24
C VAL A 49 -4.29 -7.86 1.83
N THR A 50 -4.68 -7.29 0.70
CA THR A 50 -4.18 -5.98 0.26
C THR A 50 -4.78 -4.89 1.15
N ILE A 51 -3.94 -4.20 1.92
CA ILE A 51 -4.37 -3.15 2.85
C ILE A 51 -4.10 -1.74 2.33
N ALA A 52 -3.27 -1.60 1.29
CA ALA A 52 -3.11 -0.35 0.55
C ALA A 52 -2.80 -0.66 -0.92
N ASN A 53 -3.42 0.07 -1.84
CA ASN A 53 -3.04 0.04 -3.26
C ASN A 53 -3.15 1.43 -3.87
N TYR A 54 -2.01 2.00 -4.21
CA TYR A 54 -1.89 3.37 -4.70
C TYR A 54 -1.24 3.41 -6.07
N GLY A 55 -1.75 4.31 -6.92
CA GLY A 55 -1.16 4.63 -8.22
C GLY A 55 -0.96 6.12 -8.38
N ARG A 56 -0.01 6.52 -9.22
CA ARG A 56 0.06 7.90 -9.70
C ARG A 56 -1.15 8.18 -10.58
N SER A 57 -1.86 9.28 -10.32
CA SER A 57 -2.92 9.72 -11.22
C SER A 57 -2.35 9.99 -12.61
N ARG A 58 -2.99 9.45 -13.66
CA ARG A 58 -2.65 9.73 -15.06
C ARG A 58 -2.85 11.20 -15.44
N SER A 59 -3.61 11.97 -14.65
CA SER A 59 -3.91 13.38 -14.92
C SER A 59 -2.77 14.36 -14.61
N GLY A 60 -1.61 13.89 -14.15
CA GLY A 60 -0.44 14.73 -13.91
C GLY A 60 -0.54 15.67 -12.70
N SER A 61 -1.61 15.57 -11.90
CA SER A 61 -1.87 16.45 -10.74
C SER A 61 -0.98 16.17 -9.51
N GLY A 62 -0.05 15.21 -9.58
CA GLY A 62 0.78 14.80 -8.44
C GLY A 62 0.02 14.09 -7.33
N LEU A 63 -1.29 13.86 -7.50
CA LEU A 63 -2.13 13.18 -6.51
C LEU A 63 -2.05 11.66 -6.69
N PHE A 64 -1.87 10.94 -5.59
CA PHE A 64 -1.98 9.48 -5.55
C PHE A 64 -3.45 9.10 -5.42
N GLN A 65 -3.90 8.18 -6.27
CA GLN A 65 -5.25 7.66 -6.21
C GLN A 65 -5.24 6.28 -5.57
N TYR A 66 -6.15 6.11 -4.61
CA TYR A 66 -6.56 4.79 -4.16
C TYR A 66 -7.18 4.02 -5.33
N THR A 67 -6.74 2.80 -5.52
CA THR A 67 -7.31 1.89 -6.52
C THR A 67 -8.18 0.85 -5.81
N GLU A 68 -9.21 0.34 -6.49
CA GLU A 68 -10.29 -0.52 -5.96
C GLU A 68 -9.84 -1.88 -5.37
N SER A 69 -8.53 -2.12 -5.21
CA SER A 69 -7.98 -3.41 -4.75
C SER A 69 -7.83 -3.53 -3.23
N ILE A 70 -8.19 -2.52 -2.45
CA ILE A 70 -8.12 -2.59 -0.99
C ILE A 70 -9.18 -3.56 -0.46
N GLY A 71 -8.77 -4.45 0.45
CA GLY A 71 -9.61 -5.54 0.95
C GLY A 71 -9.68 -6.74 0.02
N ARG A 72 -8.96 -6.73 -1.11
CA ARG A 72 -8.81 -7.93 -1.95
C ARG A 72 -8.03 -9.00 -1.18
N VAL A 73 -8.68 -10.15 -1.01
CA VAL A 73 -8.09 -11.35 -0.40
C VAL A 73 -7.66 -12.30 -1.50
N SER A 74 -6.43 -12.81 -1.41
CA SER A 74 -5.89 -13.85 -2.29
C SER A 74 -5.34 -14.99 -1.45
N ARG A 75 -5.33 -16.23 -1.96
CA ARG A 75 -4.70 -17.35 -1.24
C ARG A 75 -3.19 -17.32 -1.41
N LEU A 76 -2.44 -17.68 -0.36
CA LEU A 76 -0.97 -17.74 -0.39
C LEU A 76 -0.44 -18.60 -1.54
N ASN A 77 -1.06 -19.77 -1.76
CA ASN A 77 -0.69 -20.70 -2.84
C ASN A 77 -0.93 -20.20 -4.27
N SER A 78 -1.52 -19.00 -4.42
CA SER A 78 -1.82 -18.38 -5.72
C SER A 78 -0.99 -17.11 -5.97
N PHE A 79 -0.01 -16.80 -5.11
CA PHE A 79 0.75 -15.55 -5.16
C PHE A 79 2.28 -15.74 -5.30
N PRO A 80 2.97 -15.00 -6.20
CA PRO A 80 2.42 -14.27 -7.34
C PRO A 80 2.07 -15.25 -8.46
N ALA A 81 0.90 -15.09 -9.07
CA ALA A 81 0.56 -15.82 -10.28
C ALA A 81 1.53 -15.38 -11.39
N THR A 82 2.51 -16.23 -11.70
CA THR A 82 3.34 -16.10 -12.90
C THR A 82 2.44 -16.01 -14.13
N THR A 83 2.50 -14.89 -14.84
CA THR A 83 2.19 -14.82 -16.28
C THR A 83 3.48 -14.85 -17.07
#